data_AF-A0A142X0H0-F1
#
_entry.id   AF-A0A142X0H0-F1
#
_cell.length_a   1.000
_cell.length_b   1.000
_cell.length_c   1.000
_cell.angle_alpha   90.00
_cell.angle_beta   90.00
_cell.angle_gamma   90.00
#
_symmetry.space_group_name_H-M   'P 1'
#
loop_
_entity.id
_entity.type
_entity.pdbx_description
1 polymer ?
#
loop_
_entity_poly.entity_id
_entity_poly.type
_entity_poly.pdbx_seq_one_letter_code
_entity_poly.pdbx_strand_id
1 'polypeptide(L)'
;MKWILIAYGIIFGMPITAAVFWFCRNDSEHVVWDCRHVYGGLVTYQALLYRNPRDVLKDPPGTSWRFQIQRFIEDVHMTPYDLDERWTSAENRWLRDEPSGPDFFCPQGSNRTSVMAITGPDTWWTEGEKRTFEELPPSYVVFVLGVSSQCHWMQPGDISRDEVPALLKGEVGPNSTRIGSAFWLAFADGTLLRIRTPDDPMALQPFLSITESAAAAREWLDPWVLETSHVDR
;
A
#
# COMPACT_ATOMS: atom_id res chain seq x y z
N MET A 1 53.28 -8.98 16.79
CA MET A 1 53.82 -10.09 15.98
C MET A 1 52.67 -11.02 15.63
N LYS A 2 52.39 -11.18 14.33
CA LYS A 2 51.63 -12.25 13.64
C LYS A 2 50.15 -12.45 14.00
N TRP A 3 49.20 -11.98 13.19
CA TRP A 3 48.80 -12.38 11.82
C TRP A 3 48.01 -13.69 11.79
N ILE A 4 46.67 -13.60 11.63
CA ILE A 4 45.90 -14.40 10.67
C ILE A 4 44.92 -13.45 9.95
N LEU A 5 45.26 -13.19 8.69
CA LEU A 5 44.46 -12.73 7.56
C LEU A 5 44.28 -14.04 6.72
N ILE A 6 43.16 -14.37 6.06
CA ILE A 6 42.69 -14.01 4.70
C ILE A 6 41.52 -15.02 4.46
N ALA A 7 40.28 -14.67 4.08
CA ALA A 7 39.75 -14.45 2.73
C ALA A 7 38.22 -14.23 2.91
N TYR A 8 37.52 -13.26 2.31
CA TYR A 8 37.42 -12.99 0.89
C TYR A 8 37.47 -11.48 0.62
N GLY A 9 38.54 -11.05 -0.05
CA GLY A 9 38.49 -9.90 -0.93
C GLY A 9 37.93 -10.35 -2.28
N ILE A 10 36.90 -9.64 -2.74
CA ILE A 10 36.64 -9.13 -4.10
C ILE A 10 35.24 -8.52 -3.99
N ILE A 11 35.16 -7.26 -3.55
CA ILE A 11 34.12 -6.35 -4.04
C ILE A 11 34.90 -5.18 -4.60
N PHE A 12 35.00 -5.19 -5.92
CA PHE A 12 35.51 -4.10 -6.74
C PHE A 12 34.91 -2.77 -6.30
N GLY A 13 35.70 -1.70 -6.41
CA GLY A 13 35.34 -0.36 -5.97
C GLY A 13 34.07 0.17 -6.62
N MET A 14 32.92 -0.14 -6.02
CA MET A 14 31.76 0.70 -6.15
C MET A 14 32.04 1.98 -5.33
N PRO A 15 32.02 3.17 -5.96
CA PRO A 15 31.98 4.40 -5.19
C PRO A 15 30.78 4.32 -4.24
N ILE A 16 30.88 4.91 -3.04
CA ILE A 16 29.81 4.88 -2.01
C ILE A 16 28.44 5.27 -2.60
N THR A 17 28.42 6.13 -3.62
CA THR A 17 27.23 6.47 -4.41
C THR A 17 26.60 5.28 -5.14
N ALA A 18 27.37 4.34 -5.69
CA ALA A 18 26.87 3.14 -6.35
C ALA A 18 26.34 2.10 -5.35
N ALA A 19 26.90 2.01 -4.14
CA ALA A 19 26.36 1.16 -3.07
C ALA A 19 25.02 1.71 -2.55
N VAL A 20 24.91 3.03 -2.33
CA VAL A 20 23.64 3.69 -1.99
C VAL A 20 22.62 3.54 -3.13
N PHE A 21 23.03 3.69 -4.39
CA PHE A 21 22.16 3.43 -5.54
C PHE A 21 21.70 1.96 -5.64
N TRP A 22 22.56 0.99 -5.32
CA TRP A 22 22.20 -0.43 -5.35
C TRP A 22 21.21 -0.78 -4.24
N PHE A 23 21.41 -0.29 -3.02
CA PHE A 23 20.44 -0.46 -1.93
C PHE A 23 19.10 0.25 -2.22
N CYS A 24 19.11 1.49 -2.72
CA CYS A 24 17.88 2.21 -3.06
C CYS A 24 17.14 1.65 -4.28
N ARG A 25 17.84 0.99 -5.22
CA ARG A 25 17.23 0.33 -6.39
C ARG A 25 16.64 -1.03 -6.03
N ASN A 26 17.21 -1.72 -5.04
CA ASN A 26 16.65 -2.97 -4.54
C ASN A 26 15.31 -2.73 -3.81
N ASP A 27 15.19 -1.61 -3.07
CA ASP A 27 13.94 -1.26 -2.37
C ASP A 27 12.76 -0.96 -3.32
N SER A 28 13.00 -0.34 -4.48
CA SER A 28 11.90 0.00 -5.41
C SER A 28 11.33 -1.23 -6.12
N GLU A 29 12.16 -2.21 -6.47
CA GLU A 29 11.69 -3.46 -7.10
C GLU A 29 10.83 -4.28 -6.14
N HIS A 30 11.23 -4.38 -4.86
CA HIS A 30 10.41 -5.04 -3.83
C HIS A 30 9.06 -4.35 -3.65
N VAL A 31 9.05 -3.03 -3.55
CA VAL A 31 7.82 -2.24 -3.40
C VAL A 31 6.88 -2.37 -4.61
N VAL A 32 7.41 -2.38 -5.84
CA VAL A 32 6.60 -2.62 -7.05
C VAL A 32 6.00 -4.03 -7.02
N TRP A 33 6.77 -5.01 -6.56
CA TRP A 33 6.30 -6.38 -6.41
C TRP A 33 5.18 -6.47 -5.36
N ASP A 34 5.30 -5.77 -4.24
CA ASP A 34 4.25 -5.68 -3.21
C ASP A 34 2.97 -5.04 -3.78
N CYS A 35 3.10 -3.91 -4.48
CA CYS A 35 1.98 -3.26 -5.15
C CYS A 35 1.26 -4.21 -6.12
N ARG A 36 2.02 -4.99 -6.91
CA ARG A 36 1.45 -5.98 -7.84
C ARG A 36 0.64 -7.05 -7.13
N HIS A 37 1.16 -7.55 -6.01
CA HIS A 37 0.49 -8.57 -5.20
C HIS A 37 -0.79 -8.04 -4.57
N VAL A 38 -0.72 -6.86 -3.95
CA VAL A 38 -1.91 -6.20 -3.38
C VAL A 38 -2.96 -5.94 -4.46
N TYR A 39 -2.55 -5.40 -5.60
CA TYR A 39 -3.44 -5.10 -6.71
C TYR A 39 -4.09 -6.38 -7.26
N GLY A 40 -3.30 -7.41 -7.56
CA GLY A 40 -3.80 -8.71 -8.03
C GLY A 40 -4.72 -9.39 -7.03
N GLY A 41 -4.41 -9.29 -5.74
CA GLY A 41 -5.27 -9.79 -4.65
C GLY A 41 -6.62 -9.08 -4.59
N LEU A 42 -6.66 -7.76 -4.80
CA LEU A 42 -7.91 -6.99 -4.85
C LEU A 42 -8.77 -7.36 -6.06
N VAL A 43 -8.16 -7.45 -7.25
CA VAL A 43 -8.85 -7.88 -8.47
C VAL A 43 -9.41 -9.29 -8.30
N THR A 44 -8.61 -10.22 -7.78
CA THR A 44 -9.02 -11.61 -7.53
C THR A 44 -10.13 -11.71 -6.49
N TYR A 45 -10.01 -10.97 -5.37
CA TYR A 45 -11.04 -10.88 -4.34
C TYR A 45 -12.38 -10.47 -4.94
N GLN A 46 -12.37 -9.40 -5.74
CA GLN A 46 -13.57 -8.87 -6.33
C GLN A 46 -14.17 -9.82 -7.36
N ALA A 47 -13.34 -10.41 -8.24
CA ALA A 47 -13.80 -11.36 -9.25
C ALA A 47 -14.49 -12.59 -8.64
N LEU A 48 -14.01 -13.07 -7.49
CA LEU A 48 -14.54 -14.26 -6.82
C LEU A 48 -15.73 -13.96 -5.89
N LEU A 49 -15.74 -12.81 -5.23
CA LEU A 49 -16.75 -12.48 -4.21
C LEU A 49 -17.81 -11.47 -4.68
N TYR A 50 -17.65 -10.92 -5.89
CA TYR A 50 -18.57 -9.96 -6.52
C TYR A 50 -18.92 -8.76 -5.63
N ARG A 51 -17.93 -8.29 -4.86
CA ARG A 51 -18.01 -7.17 -3.93
C ARG A 51 -16.63 -6.61 -3.62
N ASN A 52 -16.59 -5.38 -3.13
CA ASN A 52 -15.37 -4.75 -2.64
C ASN A 52 -15.07 -5.25 -1.21
N PRO A 53 -13.81 -5.24 -0.76
CA PRO A 53 -13.47 -5.55 0.63
C PRO A 53 -14.22 -4.63 1.61
N ARG A 54 -14.63 -5.16 2.76
CA ARG A 54 -15.37 -4.41 3.79
C ARG A 54 -14.45 -3.55 4.66
N ASP A 55 -15.06 -2.64 5.44
CA ASP A 55 -14.55 -2.08 6.70
C ASP A 55 -13.25 -1.28 6.62
N VAL A 56 -13.28 -0.21 5.82
CA VAL A 56 -12.11 0.64 5.55
C VAL A 56 -12.01 1.85 6.51
N LEU A 57 -13.09 2.17 7.26
CA LEU A 57 -13.26 3.48 7.93
C LEU A 57 -13.38 3.50 9.48
N LYS A 58 -13.10 2.39 10.19
CA LYS A 58 -12.99 2.23 11.68
C LYS A 58 -14.25 1.73 12.45
N ASP A 59 -14.14 0.47 12.93
CA ASP A 59 -14.51 -0.22 14.21
C ASP A 59 -15.91 -0.10 14.88
N PRO A 60 -16.51 -1.18 15.47
CA PRO A 60 -16.43 -2.64 15.22
C PRO A 60 -17.77 -3.29 14.79
N PRO A 61 -17.76 -4.55 14.28
CA PRO A 61 -16.63 -5.49 14.26
C PRO A 61 -16.11 -5.72 12.85
N GLY A 62 -14.81 -5.57 12.63
CA GLY A 62 -14.25 -5.92 11.34
C GLY A 62 -12.73 -6.06 11.34
N THR A 63 -12.26 -6.94 10.47
CA THR A 63 -10.87 -7.10 10.07
C THR A 63 -10.53 -6.13 8.94
N SER A 64 -9.27 -5.74 8.79
CA SER A 64 -8.88 -4.88 7.67
C SER A 64 -9.13 -5.54 6.31
N TRP A 65 -9.32 -4.74 5.26
CA TRP A 65 -9.35 -5.23 3.89
C TRP A 65 -8.07 -6.00 3.50
N ARG A 66 -6.92 -5.58 4.06
CA ARG A 66 -5.62 -6.24 3.87
C ARG A 66 -5.68 -7.69 4.35
N PHE A 67 -6.28 -7.90 5.51
CA PHE A 67 -6.51 -9.23 6.05
C PHE A 67 -7.55 -10.03 5.25
N GLN A 68 -8.59 -9.37 4.75
CA GLN A 68 -9.59 -10.02 3.89
C GLN A 68 -9.00 -10.53 2.56
N ILE A 69 -8.06 -9.79 1.97
CA ILE A 69 -7.47 -10.16 0.67
C ILE A 69 -6.28 -11.10 0.77
N GLN A 70 -5.71 -11.31 1.95
CA GLN A 70 -4.47 -12.09 2.15
C GLN A 70 -4.53 -13.47 1.47
N ARG A 71 -5.65 -14.19 1.59
CA ARG A 71 -5.86 -15.50 0.94
C ARG A 71 -5.75 -15.51 -0.58
N PHE A 72 -5.85 -14.35 -1.22
CA PHE A 72 -5.79 -14.20 -2.67
C PHE A 72 -4.41 -13.73 -3.14
N ILE A 73 -3.55 -13.33 -2.21
CA ILE A 73 -2.18 -12.87 -2.49
C ILE A 73 -1.20 -13.99 -2.21
N GLU A 74 -1.41 -14.74 -1.13
CA GLU A 74 -0.50 -15.77 -0.70
C GLU A 74 -1.09 -17.15 -1.00
N ASP A 75 -0.25 -18.11 -1.43
CA ASP A 75 -0.59 -19.54 -1.52
C ASP A 75 -0.62 -20.17 -0.11
N VAL A 76 -1.16 -19.42 0.85
CA VAL A 76 -1.23 -19.83 2.24
C VAL A 76 -2.50 -20.64 2.37
N HIS A 77 -2.36 -21.94 2.12
CA HIS A 77 -3.31 -22.99 2.51
C HIS A 77 -3.53 -23.07 4.04
N MET A 78 -3.16 -22.06 4.82
CA MET A 78 -2.91 -22.22 6.25
C MET A 78 -3.89 -21.44 7.12
N THR A 79 -4.62 -22.25 7.90
CA THR A 79 -5.31 -21.93 9.15
C THR A 79 -6.64 -21.18 8.99
N PRO A 80 -7.76 -21.73 9.51
CA PRO A 80 -9.05 -21.05 9.49
C PRO A 80 -8.99 -19.85 10.43
N TYR A 81 -8.72 -18.67 9.88
CA TYR A 81 -8.97 -17.42 10.58
C TYR A 81 -10.40 -16.96 10.33
N ASP A 82 -11.00 -16.37 11.35
CA ASP A 82 -12.37 -15.89 11.29
C ASP A 82 -12.38 -14.40 10.95
N LEU A 83 -12.80 -14.07 9.72
CA LEU A 83 -12.92 -12.70 9.24
C LEU A 83 -14.13 -11.96 9.83
N ASP A 84 -15.10 -12.69 10.39
CA ASP A 84 -16.27 -12.13 11.06
C ASP A 84 -15.94 -11.78 12.52
N GLU A 85 -14.87 -12.35 13.08
CA GLU A 85 -14.32 -11.98 14.38
C GLU A 85 -13.39 -10.76 14.30
N ARG A 86 -13.24 -10.05 15.42
CA ARG A 86 -12.29 -8.94 15.51
C ARG A 86 -10.86 -9.42 15.24
N TRP A 87 -10.03 -8.57 14.63
CA TRP A 87 -8.61 -8.90 14.44
C TRP A 87 -7.84 -9.13 15.76
N THR A 88 -8.35 -8.61 16.88
CA THR A 88 -7.80 -8.83 18.23
C THR A 88 -8.33 -10.07 18.94
N SER A 89 -9.23 -10.84 18.30
CA SER A 89 -9.82 -12.05 18.89
C SER A 89 -8.75 -13.11 19.21
N ALA A 90 -9.13 -14.06 20.07
CA ALA A 90 -8.25 -15.18 20.38
C ALA A 90 -7.98 -16.06 19.14
N GLU A 91 -8.98 -16.23 18.28
CA GLU A 91 -8.89 -17.00 17.04
C GLU A 91 -7.90 -16.38 16.03
N ASN A 92 -7.80 -15.06 16.00
CA ASN A 92 -6.89 -14.33 15.11
C ASN A 92 -5.50 -14.07 15.73
N ARG A 93 -5.25 -14.54 16.95
CA ARG A 93 -4.00 -14.28 17.70
C ARG A 93 -2.75 -14.75 16.96
N TRP A 94 -2.78 -15.95 16.39
CA TRP A 94 -1.61 -16.56 15.75
C TRP A 94 -1.04 -15.65 14.66
N LEU A 95 -1.93 -15.17 13.79
CA LEU A 95 -1.57 -14.32 12.66
C LEU A 95 -1.24 -12.88 13.07
N ARG A 96 -1.90 -12.39 14.13
CA ARG A 96 -1.59 -11.07 14.71
C ARG A 96 -0.21 -11.01 15.35
N ASP A 97 0.16 -12.07 16.06
CA ASP A 97 1.40 -12.13 16.84
C ASP A 97 2.59 -12.66 15.99
N GLU A 98 2.39 -12.89 14.69
CA GLU A 98 3.44 -13.31 13.78
C GLU A 98 4.56 -12.25 13.73
N PRO A 99 5.86 -12.64 13.83
CA PRO A 99 6.98 -11.70 14.01
C PRO A 99 7.17 -10.68 12.89
N SER A 100 6.52 -10.90 11.76
CA SER A 100 6.40 -9.99 10.62
C SER A 100 5.04 -10.29 9.99
N GLY A 101 4.22 -9.26 9.75
CA GLY A 101 3.04 -9.45 8.91
C GLY A 101 3.47 -9.86 7.48
N PRO A 102 2.51 -10.16 6.58
CA PRO A 102 2.83 -10.41 5.18
C PRO A 102 3.71 -9.29 4.61
N ASP A 103 4.81 -9.66 3.96
CA ASP A 103 5.82 -8.71 3.44
C ASP A 103 5.17 -7.66 2.51
N PHE A 104 4.10 -8.04 1.82
CA PHE A 104 3.32 -7.16 0.94
C PHE A 104 2.63 -5.99 1.64
N PHE A 105 2.32 -6.14 2.92
CA PHE A 105 1.64 -5.11 3.70
C PHE A 105 2.62 -4.38 4.61
N CYS A 106 3.60 -5.09 5.15
CA CYS A 106 4.46 -4.58 6.20
C CYS A 106 5.91 -4.46 5.73
N PRO A 107 6.61 -3.35 6.02
CA PRO A 107 8.07 -3.32 5.90
C PRO A 107 8.70 -4.46 6.71
N GLN A 108 9.82 -5.01 6.22
CA GLN A 108 10.47 -6.17 6.84
C GLN A 108 10.68 -5.99 8.36
N GLY A 109 10.19 -6.97 9.15
CA GLY A 109 10.27 -6.96 10.61
C GLY A 109 9.28 -6.01 11.31
N SER A 110 8.30 -5.48 10.59
CA SER A 110 7.20 -4.67 11.11
C SER A 110 5.88 -5.46 11.07
N ASN A 111 4.95 -5.11 11.95
CA ASN A 111 3.54 -5.50 11.87
C ASN A 111 2.63 -4.32 11.46
N ARG A 112 3.25 -3.19 11.13
CA ARG A 112 2.57 -1.97 10.70
C ARG A 112 2.47 -1.93 9.20
N THR A 113 1.28 -1.61 8.70
CA THR A 113 1.05 -1.54 7.26
C THR A 113 1.77 -0.34 6.63
N SER A 114 2.24 -0.52 5.40
CA SER A 114 2.71 0.54 4.51
C SER A 114 1.71 0.86 3.39
N VAL A 115 0.60 0.12 3.36
CA VAL A 115 -0.43 0.15 2.33
C VAL A 115 -1.73 0.65 2.92
N MET A 116 -2.26 1.71 2.32
CA MET A 116 -3.49 2.37 2.78
C MET A 116 -4.42 2.58 1.58
N ALA A 117 -5.69 2.26 1.77
CA ALA A 117 -6.76 2.71 0.90
C ALA A 117 -6.99 4.22 1.08
N ILE A 118 -7.52 4.87 0.04
CA ILE A 118 -8.09 6.22 0.17
C ILE A 118 -9.61 6.10 0.17
N THR A 119 -10.21 6.53 1.27
CA THR A 119 -11.60 6.25 1.64
C THR A 119 -12.45 7.50 1.73
N GLY A 120 -13.76 7.30 1.83
CA GLY A 120 -14.75 8.36 1.96
C GLY A 120 -15.76 8.32 0.82
N PRO A 121 -16.68 9.30 0.75
CA PRO A 121 -17.68 9.38 -0.32
C PRO A 121 -17.03 9.44 -1.70
N ASP A 122 -17.66 8.80 -2.68
CA ASP A 122 -17.18 8.73 -4.07
C ASP A 122 -15.80 8.05 -4.21
N THR A 123 -15.55 7.04 -3.37
CA THR A 123 -14.38 6.13 -3.47
C THR A 123 -14.85 4.69 -3.64
N TRP A 124 -14.01 3.85 -4.26
CA TRP A 124 -14.27 2.42 -4.45
C TRP A 124 -14.42 1.67 -3.12
N TRP A 125 -13.86 2.22 -2.04
CA TRP A 125 -13.88 1.65 -0.70
C TRP A 125 -15.14 1.95 0.11
N THR A 126 -16.13 2.60 -0.51
CA THR A 126 -17.44 2.88 0.11
C THR A 126 -18.23 1.57 0.28
N GLU A 127 -18.75 1.34 1.49
CA GLU A 127 -19.52 0.13 1.79
C GLU A 127 -20.75 0.01 0.88
N GLY A 128 -20.99 -1.20 0.35
CA GLY A 128 -22.16 -1.51 -0.47
C GLY A 128 -22.03 -1.19 -1.95
N GLU A 129 -20.96 -0.50 -2.37
CA GLU A 129 -20.67 -0.36 -3.80
C GLU A 129 -20.19 -1.69 -4.41
N LYS A 130 -20.67 -1.96 -5.63
CA LYS A 130 -20.31 -3.13 -6.45
C LYS A 130 -19.74 -2.67 -7.78
N ARG A 131 -18.70 -1.83 -7.74
CA ARG A 131 -18.02 -1.38 -8.96
C ARG A 131 -16.79 -2.22 -9.23
N THR A 132 -16.68 -2.80 -10.42
CA THR A 132 -15.47 -3.54 -10.80
C THR A 132 -14.31 -2.61 -11.11
N PHE A 133 -13.07 -3.12 -11.08
CA PHE A 133 -11.90 -2.34 -11.48
C PHE A 133 -12.00 -1.81 -12.92
N GLU A 134 -12.70 -2.51 -13.81
CA GLU A 134 -12.95 -2.10 -15.19
C GLU A 134 -13.95 -0.94 -15.30
N GLU A 135 -14.82 -0.77 -14.30
CA GLU A 135 -15.79 0.31 -14.25
C GLU A 135 -15.21 1.59 -13.63
N LEU A 136 -14.02 1.50 -13.03
CA LEU A 136 -13.33 2.64 -12.45
C LEU A 136 -12.61 3.46 -13.54
N PRO A 137 -12.57 4.80 -13.43
CA PRO A 137 -11.76 5.62 -14.29
C PRO A 137 -10.29 5.18 -14.23
N PRO A 138 -9.59 5.08 -15.38
CA PRO A 138 -8.20 4.66 -15.40
C PRO A 138 -7.26 5.50 -14.52
N SER A 139 -7.60 6.75 -14.26
CA SER A 139 -6.87 7.73 -13.45
C SER A 139 -7.27 7.72 -11.97
N TYR A 140 -8.22 6.89 -11.55
CA TYR A 140 -8.60 6.78 -10.14
C TYR A 140 -7.50 6.07 -9.33
N VAL A 141 -7.10 6.63 -8.18
CA VAL A 141 -6.16 6.00 -7.26
C VAL A 141 -6.92 5.06 -6.32
N VAL A 142 -6.59 3.78 -6.37
CA VAL A 142 -7.21 2.74 -5.54
C VAL A 142 -6.54 2.66 -4.18
N PHE A 143 -5.21 2.63 -4.13
CA PHE A 143 -4.47 2.62 -2.85
C PHE A 143 -3.12 3.33 -3.00
N VAL A 144 -2.52 3.63 -1.85
CA VAL A 144 -1.18 4.21 -1.75
C VAL A 144 -0.26 3.28 -0.98
N LEU A 145 1.02 3.26 -1.36
CA LEU A 145 2.05 2.42 -0.74
C LEU A 145 3.30 3.25 -0.38
N GLY A 146 4.06 2.82 0.62
CA GLY A 146 5.19 3.59 1.16
C GLY A 146 4.76 4.61 2.22
N VAL A 147 3.64 4.34 2.90
CA VAL A 147 3.14 5.15 4.01
C VAL A 147 3.72 4.64 5.32
N SER A 148 4.11 5.53 6.22
CA SER A 148 4.46 5.15 7.59
C SER A 148 3.19 5.14 8.44
N SER A 149 2.46 4.02 8.43
CA SER A 149 1.28 3.83 9.28
C SER A 149 1.67 3.43 10.71
N GLN A 150 0.83 3.81 11.68
CA GLN A 150 0.86 3.23 13.02
C GLN A 150 -0.18 2.10 13.17
N CYS A 151 -0.92 1.78 12.10
CA CYS A 151 -1.97 0.77 12.08
C CYS A 151 -1.36 -0.62 11.89
N HIS A 152 -1.79 -1.58 12.71
CA HIS A 152 -1.48 -2.98 12.46
C HIS A 152 -2.10 -3.41 11.12
N TRP A 153 -1.44 -4.26 10.33
CA TRP A 153 -1.97 -4.59 9.00
C TRP A 153 -3.36 -5.24 9.03
N MET A 154 -3.66 -6.05 10.06
CA MET A 154 -5.00 -6.62 10.31
C MET A 154 -6.02 -5.64 10.90
N GLN A 155 -5.56 -4.50 11.43
CA GLN A 155 -6.42 -3.51 12.05
C GLN A 155 -7.12 -2.66 10.98
N PRO A 156 -8.45 -2.47 11.07
CA PRO A 156 -9.15 -1.51 10.23
C PRO A 156 -8.59 -0.10 10.45
N GLY A 157 -8.51 0.66 9.37
CA GLY A 157 -8.02 2.03 9.43
C GLY A 157 -7.23 2.35 8.19
N ASP A 158 -7.78 3.28 7.43
CA ASP A 158 -7.20 3.80 6.21
C ASP A 158 -7.26 5.33 6.24
N ILE A 159 -6.90 5.96 5.12
CA ILE A 159 -6.84 7.41 5.01
C ILE A 159 -8.13 7.88 4.37
N SER A 160 -8.84 8.85 4.95
CA SER A 160 -9.92 9.52 4.23
C SER A 160 -9.34 10.51 3.22
N ARG A 161 -10.02 10.69 2.09
CA ARG A 161 -9.61 11.66 1.05
C ARG A 161 -9.37 13.06 1.63
N ASP A 162 -10.19 13.47 2.57
CA ASP A 162 -10.12 14.80 3.20
C ASP A 162 -8.91 14.94 4.14
N GLU A 163 -8.35 13.84 4.65
CA GLU A 163 -7.13 13.83 5.47
C GLU A 163 -5.85 13.91 4.63
N VAL A 164 -5.88 13.52 3.35
CA VAL A 164 -4.68 13.45 2.49
C VAL A 164 -3.89 14.77 2.46
N PRO A 165 -4.51 15.96 2.27
CA PRO A 165 -3.77 17.21 2.27
C PRO A 165 -3.01 17.48 3.56
N ALA A 166 -3.62 17.23 4.72
CA ALA A 166 -3.00 17.42 6.02
C ALA A 166 -1.85 16.42 6.25
N LEU A 167 -2.03 15.17 5.81
CA LEU A 167 -1.01 14.12 5.89
C LEU A 167 0.23 14.46 5.04
N LEU A 168 0.03 14.98 3.83
CA LEU A 168 1.12 15.39 2.93
C LEU A 168 1.90 16.60 3.47
N LYS A 169 1.23 17.51 4.19
CA LYS A 169 1.89 18.64 4.88
C LYS A 169 2.60 18.25 6.17
N GLY A 170 2.40 17.01 6.64
CA GLY A 170 2.89 16.57 7.95
C GLY A 170 2.18 17.23 9.13
N GLU A 171 0.97 17.78 8.94
CA GLU A 171 0.17 18.47 9.96
C GLU A 171 -0.56 17.49 10.89
N VAL A 172 0.09 16.37 11.23
CA VAL A 172 -0.50 15.28 12.01
C VAL A 172 0.28 14.99 13.28
N GLY A 173 -0.41 14.40 14.25
CA GLY A 173 0.17 14.06 15.55
C GLY A 173 1.35 13.09 15.46
N PRO A 174 2.15 12.97 16.54
CA PRO A 174 3.31 12.06 16.59
C PRO A 174 2.95 10.60 16.34
N ASN A 175 1.70 10.19 16.61
CA ASN A 175 1.21 8.81 16.47
C ASN A 175 0.24 8.63 15.29
N SER A 176 0.31 9.50 14.29
CA SER A 176 -0.54 9.44 13.10
C SER A 176 0.17 8.77 11.92
N THR A 177 -0.62 8.26 10.98
CA THR A 177 -0.16 7.88 9.64
C THR A 177 0.61 9.04 9.01
N ARG A 178 1.70 8.76 8.28
CA ARG A 178 2.49 9.78 7.58
C ARG A 178 2.81 9.34 6.16
N ILE A 179 2.65 10.25 5.21
CA ILE A 179 3.12 10.05 3.84
C ILE A 179 4.56 10.59 3.77
N GLY A 180 5.50 9.76 3.33
CA GLY A 180 6.91 10.11 3.22
C GLY A 180 7.16 11.16 2.13
N SER A 181 8.43 11.51 1.88
CA SER A 181 8.81 12.44 0.80
C SER A 181 8.61 11.86 -0.61
N ALA A 182 8.43 10.54 -0.71
CA ALA A 182 8.00 9.85 -1.91
C ALA A 182 7.17 8.62 -1.53
N PHE A 183 6.22 8.27 -2.39
CA PHE A 183 5.29 7.17 -2.19
C PHE A 183 4.72 6.70 -3.54
N TRP A 184 4.06 5.55 -3.54
CA TRP A 184 3.46 4.97 -4.73
C TRP A 184 1.95 5.20 -4.74
N LEU A 185 1.45 5.57 -5.92
CA LEU A 185 0.04 5.61 -6.28
C LEU A 185 -0.27 4.38 -7.14
N ALA A 186 -1.24 3.57 -6.72
CA ALA A 186 -1.77 2.48 -7.53
C ALA A 186 -3.08 2.92 -8.19
N PHE A 187 -3.06 3.06 -9.51
CA PHE A 187 -4.20 3.48 -10.31
C PHE A 187 -5.10 2.30 -10.66
N ALA A 188 -6.37 2.60 -10.89
CA ALA A 188 -7.38 1.61 -11.20
C ALA A 188 -7.11 0.85 -12.50
N ASP A 189 -6.31 1.37 -13.43
CA ASP A 189 -5.91 0.65 -14.65
C ASP A 189 -4.70 -0.29 -14.45
N GLY A 190 -4.12 -0.34 -13.25
CA GLY A 190 -2.90 -1.09 -12.97
C GLY A 190 -1.61 -0.29 -13.22
N THR A 191 -1.69 1.01 -13.53
CA THR A 191 -0.51 1.90 -13.50
C THR A 191 -0.06 2.11 -12.08
N LEU A 192 1.25 2.02 -11.86
CA LEU A 192 1.89 2.38 -10.59
C LEU A 192 2.78 3.60 -10.84
N LEU A 193 2.54 4.70 -10.13
CA LEU A 193 3.40 5.88 -10.17
C LEU A 193 4.06 6.10 -8.82
N ARG A 194 5.39 6.11 -8.79
CA ARG A 194 6.13 6.65 -7.67
C ARG A 194 6.25 8.14 -7.85
N ILE A 195 5.72 8.91 -6.90
CA ILE A 195 5.80 10.36 -6.93
C ILE A 195 6.55 10.89 -5.71
N ARG A 196 7.21 12.03 -5.87
CA ARG A 196 7.59 12.87 -4.72
C ARG A 196 6.35 13.57 -4.18
N THR A 197 6.35 13.92 -2.89
CA THR A 197 5.27 14.71 -2.29
C THR A 197 5.08 16.03 -3.04
N PRO A 198 3.86 16.32 -3.55
CA PRO A 198 3.60 17.57 -4.23
C PRO A 198 3.74 18.79 -3.31
N ASP A 199 4.24 19.90 -3.86
CA ASP A 199 4.32 21.17 -3.14
C ASP A 199 2.92 21.72 -2.81
N ASP A 200 1.96 21.46 -3.70
CA ASP A 200 0.53 21.66 -3.46
C ASP A 200 -0.16 20.29 -3.23
N PRO A 201 -0.51 19.94 -1.99
CA PRO A 201 -1.21 18.70 -1.68
C PRO A 201 -2.58 18.55 -2.37
N MET A 202 -3.18 19.67 -2.80
CA MET A 202 -4.46 19.64 -3.53
C MET A 202 -4.31 19.06 -4.94
N ALA A 203 -3.08 19.00 -5.47
CA ALA A 203 -2.81 18.43 -6.79
C ALA A 203 -3.24 16.95 -6.92
N LEU A 204 -3.31 16.21 -5.80
CA LEU A 204 -3.75 14.81 -5.82
C LEU A 204 -5.27 14.64 -5.78
N GLN A 205 -6.02 15.62 -5.27
CA GLN A 205 -7.46 15.49 -5.01
C GLN A 205 -8.27 14.95 -6.21
N PRO A 206 -8.04 15.41 -7.46
CA PRO A 206 -8.79 14.91 -8.60
C PRO A 206 -8.66 13.40 -8.84
N PHE A 207 -7.58 12.77 -8.35
CA PHE A 207 -7.34 11.34 -8.53
C PHE A 207 -7.91 10.48 -7.39
N LEU A 208 -8.38 11.11 -6.30
CA LEU A 208 -8.82 10.41 -5.09
C LEU A 208 -10.34 10.17 -5.03
N SER A 209 -11.08 10.63 -6.04
CA SER A 209 -12.53 10.42 -6.19
C SER A 209 -12.83 9.80 -7.55
N ILE A 210 -13.86 8.97 -7.63
CA ILE A 210 -14.26 8.33 -8.88
C ILE A 210 -14.78 9.39 -9.87
N THR A 211 -15.57 10.35 -9.40
CA THR A 211 -16.17 11.36 -10.29
C THR A 211 -15.13 12.30 -10.87
N GLU A 212 -14.20 12.83 -10.06
CA GLU A 212 -13.23 13.80 -10.55
C GLU A 212 -12.13 13.13 -11.37
N SER A 213 -11.75 11.89 -11.03
CA SER A 213 -10.70 11.19 -11.75
C SER A 213 -11.10 10.93 -13.20
N ALA A 214 -12.38 10.72 -13.49
CA ALA A 214 -12.89 10.57 -14.86
C ALA A 214 -12.52 11.74 -15.79
N ALA A 215 -12.32 12.94 -15.25
CA ALA A 215 -11.89 14.12 -16.00
C ALA A 215 -10.41 14.47 -15.81
N ALA A 216 -9.72 13.82 -14.86
CA ALA A 216 -8.33 14.10 -14.53
C ALA A 216 -7.37 13.43 -15.52
N ALA A 217 -6.46 14.22 -16.07
CA ALA A 217 -5.37 13.74 -16.91
C ALA A 217 -4.17 13.37 -16.04
N ARG A 218 -3.65 12.15 -16.18
CA ARG A 218 -2.54 11.63 -15.35
C ARG A 218 -1.26 12.45 -15.54
N GLU A 219 -1.10 13.07 -16.71
CA GLU A 219 -0.01 13.97 -17.07
C GLU A 219 0.11 15.18 -16.13
N TRP A 220 -0.96 15.52 -15.40
CA TRP A 220 -0.89 16.56 -14.37
C TRP A 220 0.08 16.19 -13.23
N LEU A 221 0.37 14.90 -13.05
CA LEU A 221 1.28 14.41 -12.04
C LEU A 221 2.75 14.39 -12.49
N ASP A 222 3.03 14.54 -13.79
CA ASP A 222 4.38 14.48 -14.38
C ASP A 222 5.44 15.30 -13.63
N PRO A 223 5.16 16.51 -13.11
CA PRO A 223 6.14 17.30 -12.34
C PRO A 223 6.65 16.62 -11.05
N TRP A 224 5.94 15.60 -10.58
CA TRP A 224 6.26 14.85 -9.35
C TRP A 224 6.60 13.39 -9.60
N VAL A 225 6.43 12.87 -10.83
CA VAL A 225 6.75 11.47 -11.15
C VAL A 225 8.26 11.23 -11.04
N LEU A 226 8.60 10.21 -10.25
CA LEU A 226 9.96 9.68 -10.10
C LEU A 226 10.14 8.37 -10.88
N GLU A 227 9.08 7.55 -10.94
CA GLU A 227 9.11 6.22 -11.52
C GLU A 227 7.71 5.79 -11.96
N THR A 228 7.64 5.02 -13.05
CA THR A 228 6.40 4.45 -13.59
C THR A 228 6.58 2.95 -13.77
N SER A 229 5.58 2.19 -13.34
CA SER A 229 5.50 0.74 -13.53
C SER A 229 4.07 0.32 -13.87
N HIS A 230 3.88 -0.93 -14.26
CA HIS A 230 2.58 -1.51 -14.57
C HIS A 230 2.41 -2.90 -13.95
N VAL A 231 1.16 -3.20 -13.63
CA VAL A 231 0.68 -4.54 -13.29
C VAL A 231 -0.01 -5.11 -14.54
N ASP A 232 0.51 -6.22 -15.06
CA ASP A 232 -0.17 -6.94 -16.14
C ASP A 232 -1.46 -7.56 -15.56
N ARG A 233 -2.59 -7.32 -16.23
CA ARG A 233 -3.90 -7.84 -15.87
C ARG A 233 -4.19 -9.19 -16.53
#